data_AF-A0A3D2XLB3-F1
#
_entry.id   AF-A0A3D2XLB3-F1
#
_cell.length_a   1.000
_cell.length_b   1.000
_cell.length_c   1.000
_cell.angle_alpha   90.00
_cell.angle_beta   90.00
_cell.angle_gamma   90.00
#
_symmetry.space_group_name_H-M   'P 1'
#
loop_
_entity.id
_entity.type
_entity.pdbx_description
1 polymer ?
#
loop_
_entity_poly.entity_id
_entity_poly.type
_entity_poly.pdbx_seq_one_letter_code
_entity_poly.pdbx_strand_id
1 'polypeptide(L)'
;GWTGGPYGIGKRMDLKYTRAMISAALDGSLEAANENNYHIHSVFGVLQPRVCPNVPTALLSPRKTWKNDTGFYKTAYKLSQSFIDNFKQFEAYANAEIMSGAPNLKSS
;
A
#
# COMPACT_ATOMS: atom_id res chain seq x y z
N GLY A 1 4.08 -10.11 -4.33
CA GLY A 1 3.24 -9.29 -5.20
C GLY A 1 3.99 -8.80 -6.42
N TRP A 2 3.41 -7.83 -7.14
CA TRP A 2 3.98 -7.13 -8.31
C TRP A 2 4.18 -5.64 -7.99
N THR A 3 5.16 -5.01 -8.63
CA THR A 3 5.44 -3.57 -8.50
C THR A 3 5.87 -2.98 -9.86
N GLY A 4 5.81 -1.66 -10.00
CA GLY A 4 6.20 -0.97 -11.22
C GLY A 4 5.20 -1.02 -12.39
N GLY A 5 3.98 -1.48 -12.17
CA GLY A 5 2.94 -1.52 -13.18
C GLY A 5 1.86 -2.57 -12.90
N PRO A 6 0.80 -2.63 -13.72
CA PRO A 6 -0.16 -3.73 -13.68
C PRO A 6 0.49 -5.04 -14.13
N TYR A 7 -0.23 -6.16 -13.97
CA TYR A 7 0.20 -7.45 -14.49
C TYR A 7 0.53 -7.36 -15.99
N GLY A 8 1.66 -7.96 -16.40
CA GLY A 8 2.19 -7.87 -17.77
C GLY A 8 3.10 -6.67 -18.06
N ILE A 9 3.09 -5.62 -17.23
CA ILE A 9 3.98 -4.45 -17.35
C ILE A 9 4.93 -4.36 -16.16
N GLY A 10 4.40 -4.53 -14.95
CA GLY A 10 5.18 -4.54 -13.73
C GLY A 10 6.10 -5.76 -13.64
N LYS A 11 6.93 -5.79 -12.60
CA LYS A 11 7.77 -6.95 -12.25
C LYS A 11 7.42 -7.51 -10.88
N ARG A 12 7.72 -8.77 -10.67
CA ARG A 12 7.59 -9.40 -9.36
C ARG A 12 8.54 -8.72 -8.37
N MET A 13 8.09 -8.47 -7.14
CA MET A 13 8.95 -7.95 -6.08
C MET A 13 10.03 -8.98 -5.74
N ASP A 14 11.30 -8.57 -5.70
CA ASP A 14 12.39 -9.48 -5.33
C ASP A 14 12.19 -9.98 -3.88
N LEU A 15 12.34 -11.29 -3.69
CA LEU A 15 12.09 -11.93 -2.40
C LEU A 15 12.99 -11.36 -1.29
N LYS A 16 14.24 -11.00 -1.62
CA LYS A 16 15.19 -10.39 -0.68
C LYS A 16 14.65 -9.12 -0.02
N TYR A 17 13.95 -8.26 -0.77
CA TYR A 17 13.38 -7.03 -0.21
C TYR A 17 12.17 -7.32 0.66
N THR A 18 11.35 -8.31 0.28
CA THR A 18 10.22 -8.73 1.13
C THR A 18 10.73 -9.28 2.47
N ARG A 19 11.77 -10.12 2.44
CA ARG A 19 12.42 -10.65 3.66
C ARG A 19 13.04 -9.54 4.51
N ALA A 20 13.68 -8.55 3.89
CA ALA A 20 14.24 -7.40 4.59
C ALA A 20 13.15 -6.57 5.30
N MET A 21 12.02 -6.28 4.62
CA MET A 21 10.90 -5.56 5.24
C MET A 21 10.29 -6.33 6.41
N ILE A 22 10.12 -7.65 6.28
CA ILE A 22 9.61 -8.49 7.37
C ILE A 22 10.57 -8.48 8.55
N SER A 23 11.88 -8.66 8.30
CA SER A 23 12.89 -8.65 9.37
C SER A 23 12.89 -7.31 10.12
N ALA A 24 12.85 -6.20 9.37
CA ALA A 24 12.80 -4.85 9.94
C ALA A 24 11.53 -4.58 10.76
N ALA A 25 10.39 -5.16 10.36
CA ALA A 25 9.16 -5.08 11.12
C ALA A 25 9.23 -5.88 12.43
N LEU A 26 9.88 -7.06 12.40
CA LEU A 26 10.00 -7.95 13.56
C LEU A 26 11.04 -7.46 14.58
N ASP A 27 12.13 -6.85 14.12
CA ASP A 27 13.21 -6.33 14.98
C ASP A 27 12.99 -4.88 15.44
N GLY A 28 11.90 -4.24 15.00
CA GLY A 28 11.53 -2.87 15.35
C GLY A 28 12.29 -1.77 14.59
N SER A 29 13.26 -2.12 13.73
CA SER A 29 14.03 -1.13 12.97
C SER A 29 13.19 -0.38 11.93
N LEU A 30 12.09 -0.97 11.46
CA LEU A 30 11.14 -0.29 10.57
C LEU A 30 10.45 0.87 11.29
N GLU A 31 9.96 0.65 12.50
CA GLU A 31 9.30 1.67 13.31
C GLU A 31 10.28 2.75 13.73
N ALA A 32 11.44 2.36 14.28
CA ALA A 32 12.49 3.30 14.69
C ALA A 32 12.95 4.23 13.55
N ALA A 33 12.90 3.76 12.30
CA ALA A 33 13.27 4.57 11.14
C ALA A 33 12.12 5.46 10.60
N ASN A 34 10.87 5.24 11.02
CA ASN A 34 9.70 5.90 10.43
C ASN A 34 8.68 6.49 11.42
N GLU A 35 8.86 6.39 12.74
CA GLU A 35 7.92 6.85 13.79
C GLU A 35 7.17 8.15 13.45
N ASN A 36 7.90 9.17 12.98
CA ASN A 36 7.33 10.48 12.59
C ASN A 36 7.46 10.80 11.09
N ASN A 37 7.65 9.79 10.26
CA ASN A 37 7.94 9.91 8.84
C ASN A 37 7.08 8.98 7.96
N TYR A 38 6.07 8.32 8.52
CA TYR A 38 5.13 7.55 7.70
C TYR A 38 4.37 8.47 6.72
N HIS A 39 4.18 7.98 5.50
CA HIS A 39 3.28 8.61 4.54
C HIS A 39 1.94 7.89 4.53
N ILE A 40 0.86 8.63 4.78
CA ILE A 40 -0.49 8.11 4.67
C ILE A 40 -0.81 7.91 3.19
N HIS A 41 -1.11 6.67 2.79
CA HIS A 41 -1.46 6.37 1.40
C HIS A 41 -2.79 7.01 1.02
N SER A 42 -2.79 7.86 -0.01
CA SER A 42 -3.96 8.66 -0.40
C SER A 42 -5.22 7.85 -0.75
N VAL A 43 -5.09 6.61 -1.22
CA VAL A 43 -6.23 5.76 -1.58
C VAL A 43 -6.61 4.77 -0.48
N PHE A 44 -5.66 4.31 0.34
CA PHE A 44 -5.89 3.19 1.26
C PHE A 44 -5.76 3.57 2.74
N GLY A 45 -5.37 4.80 3.07
CA GLY A 45 -5.20 5.27 4.45
C GLY A 45 -4.04 4.61 5.22
N VAL A 46 -3.41 3.56 4.68
CA VAL A 46 -2.33 2.84 5.36
C VAL A 46 -1.07 3.69 5.53
N LEU A 47 -0.39 3.51 6.65
CA LEU A 47 0.91 4.12 6.94
C LEU A 47 2.01 3.43 6.13
N GLN A 48 2.55 4.13 5.15
CA GLN A 48 3.63 3.64 4.30
C GLN A 48 4.99 4.11 4.81
N PRO A 49 5.92 3.18 5.10
CA PRO A 49 7.26 3.57 5.52
C PRO A 49 7.97 4.29 4.36
N ARG A 50 8.74 5.32 4.69
CA ARG A 50 9.55 6.07 3.73
C ARG A 50 10.93 5.49 3.55
N VAL A 51 11.41 4.78 4.57
CA VAL A 51 12.70 4.10 4.59
C VAL A 51 12.54 2.72 5.21
N CYS A 52 13.40 1.79 4.82
CA CYS A 52 13.51 0.47 5.44
C CYS A 52 14.94 0.00 5.24
N PRO A 53 15.64 -0.48 6.28
CA PRO A 53 16.98 -1.03 6.13
C PRO A 53 17.04 -2.08 5.00
N ASN A 54 18.10 -2.02 4.19
CA ASN A 54 18.35 -2.96 3.09
C ASN A 54 17.29 -2.98 1.97
N VAL A 55 16.41 -1.97 1.90
CA VAL A 55 15.40 -1.84 0.84
C VAL A 55 15.55 -0.49 0.13
N PRO A 56 15.70 -0.46 -1.20
CA PRO A 56 15.68 0.80 -1.95
C PRO A 56 14.38 1.57 -1.72
N THR A 57 14.48 2.84 -1.30
CA THR A 57 13.33 3.68 -0.96
C THR A 57 12.33 3.84 -2.12
N ALA A 58 12.80 3.77 -3.36
CA ALA A 58 11.95 3.78 -4.55
C ALA A 58 10.94 2.62 -4.57
N LEU A 59 11.26 1.46 -3.96
CA LEU A 59 10.37 0.29 -3.89
C LEU A 59 9.30 0.39 -2.80
N LEU A 60 9.49 1.27 -1.82
CA LEU A 60 8.54 1.47 -0.71
C LEU A 60 7.32 2.29 -1.13
N SER A 61 7.39 2.98 -2.29
CA SER A 61 6.26 3.71 -2.87
C SER A 61 5.85 3.09 -4.22
N PRO A 62 4.74 2.34 -4.26
CA PRO A 62 4.22 1.78 -5.51
C PRO A 62 4.03 2.84 -6.60
N ARG A 63 3.52 4.02 -6.25
CA ARG A 63 3.40 5.17 -7.17
C ARG A 63 4.72 5.51 -7.84
N LYS A 64 5.81 5.64 -7.08
CA LYS A 64 7.14 5.95 -7.63
C LYS A 64 7.64 4.87 -8.58
N THR A 65 7.31 3.59 -8.33
CA THR A 65 7.74 2.51 -9.21
C THR A 65 7.01 2.49 -10.55
N TRP A 66 5.75 2.95 -10.61
CA TRP A 66 4.93 2.90 -11.82
C TRP A 66 5.34 3.92 -12.89
N LYS A 67 5.98 5.03 -12.50
CA LYS A 67 6.38 6.13 -13.41
C LYS A 67 5.22 6.65 -14.31
N ASN A 68 3.97 6.40 -13.91
CA ASN A 68 2.75 6.79 -14.60
C ASN A 68 1.67 6.98 -13.51
N ASP A 69 1.57 8.21 -13.01
CA ASP A 69 0.65 8.55 -11.92
C ASP A 69 -0.81 8.30 -12.31
N THR A 70 -1.21 8.69 -13.53
CA THR A 70 -2.57 8.48 -14.02
C THR A 70 -2.95 7.01 -14.06
N GLY A 71 -2.07 6.16 -14.59
CA GLY A 71 -2.26 4.72 -14.62
C GLY A 71 -2.32 4.11 -13.22
N PHE A 72 -1.40 4.53 -12.34
CA PHE A 72 -1.36 4.10 -10.94
C PHE A 72 -2.67 4.42 -10.21
N TYR A 73 -3.13 5.67 -10.25
CA TYR A 73 -4.36 6.08 -9.56
C TYR A 73 -5.59 5.43 -10.16
N LYS A 74 -5.67 5.28 -11.49
CA LYS A 74 -6.79 4.55 -12.13
C LYS A 74 -6.87 3.11 -11.60
N THR A 75 -5.75 2.41 -11.49
CA THR A 75 -5.73 1.05 -10.96
C THR A 75 -5.97 1.01 -9.45
N ALA A 76 -5.39 1.93 -8.68
CA ALA A 76 -5.57 2.01 -7.24
C ALA A 76 -7.04 2.25 -6.86
N TYR A 77 -7.73 3.18 -7.52
CA TYR A 77 -9.16 3.42 -7.27
C TYR A 77 -10.05 2.27 -7.76
N LYS A 78 -9.70 1.60 -8.86
CA LYS A 78 -10.39 0.37 -9.26
C LYS A 78 -10.28 -0.71 -8.17
N LEU A 79 -9.09 -0.88 -7.58
CA LEU A 79 -8.87 -1.82 -6.48
C LEU A 79 -9.63 -1.41 -5.21
N SER A 80 -9.62 -0.12 -4.87
CA SER A 80 -10.42 0.45 -3.76
C SER A 80 -11.90 0.11 -3.89
N GLN A 81 -12.47 0.33 -5.08
CA GLN A 81 -13.87 -0.02 -5.37
C GLN A 81 -14.12 -1.53 -5.18
N SER A 82 -13.21 -2.40 -5.66
CA SER A 82 -13.34 -3.85 -5.45
C SER A 82 -13.30 -4.27 -3.98
N PHE A 83 -12.51 -3.60 -3.14
CA PHE A 83 -12.52 -3.83 -1.69
C PHE A 83 -13.88 -3.47 -1.08
N ILE A 84 -14.41 -2.29 -1.43
CA ILE A 84 -15.71 -1.81 -0.94
C ILE A 84 -16.83 -2.75 -1.39
N ASP A 85 -16.86 -3.12 -2.67
CA ASP A 85 -17.88 -4.02 -3.20
C ASP A 85 -17.84 -5.40 -2.55
N ASN A 86 -16.66 -5.95 -2.32
CA ASN A 86 -16.49 -7.21 -1.60
C ASN A 86 -16.89 -7.10 -0.12
N PHE A 87 -16.72 -5.93 0.50
CA PHE A 87 -17.03 -5.72 1.90
C PHE A 87 -18.54 -5.63 2.19
N LYS A 88 -19.37 -5.29 1.19
CA LYS A 88 -20.85 -5.20 1.34
C LYS A 88 -21.49 -6.39 2.03
N GLN A 89 -20.99 -7.61 1.81
CA GLN A 89 -21.51 -8.83 2.44
C GLN A 89 -21.25 -8.91 3.96
N PHE A 90 -20.36 -8.06 4.48
CA PHE A 90 -19.97 -8.00 5.89
C PHE A 90 -20.42 -6.72 6.59
N GLU A 91 -21.01 -5.75 5.87
CA GLU A 91 -21.40 -4.44 6.42
C GLU A 91 -22.30 -4.54 7.66
N ALA A 92 -23.22 -5.52 7.69
CA ALA A 92 -24.11 -5.74 8.83
C ALA A 92 -23.39 -6.12 10.14
N TYR A 93 -22.15 -6.59 10.05
CA TYR A 93 -21.31 -6.99 11.20
C TYR A 93 -20.21 -5.97 11.50
N ALA A 94 -20.12 -4.88 10.73
CA ALA A 94 -19.07 -3.88 10.86
C ALA A 94 -19.47 -2.78 11.85
N ASN A 95 -18.58 -2.47 12.79
CA ASN A 95 -18.72 -1.31 13.65
C ASN A 95 -18.09 -0.06 12.98
N ALA A 96 -18.26 1.11 13.60
CA ALA A 96 -17.72 2.36 13.08
C ALA A 96 -16.18 2.34 12.90
N GLU A 97 -15.46 1.62 13.77
CA GLU A 97 -14.00 1.48 13.68
C GLU A 97 -13.59 0.71 12.42
N ILE A 98 -14.22 -0.43 12.14
CA ILE A 98 -13.98 -1.22 10.92
C ILE A 98 -14.33 -0.39 9.68
N MET A 99 -15.44 0.35 9.71
CA MET A 99 -15.85 1.23 8.61
C MET A 99 -14.86 2.38 8.37
N SER A 100 -14.19 2.88 9.42
CA SER A 100 -13.18 3.93 9.31
C SER A 100 -11.91 3.50 8.57
N GLY A 101 -11.65 2.18 8.49
CA GLY A 101 -10.54 1.60 7.74
C GLY A 101 -10.82 1.41 6.24
N ALA A 102 -12.00 1.80 5.75
CA ALA A 102 -12.35 1.67 4.35
C ALA A 102 -11.44 2.53 3.45
N PRO A 103 -11.07 2.04 2.25
CA PRO A 103 -10.28 2.83 1.32
C PRO A 103 -11.08 3.99 0.74
N ASN A 104 -10.39 5.04 0.32
CA ASN A 104 -11.01 6.20 -0.30
C ASN A 104 -11.51 5.87 -1.71
N LEU A 105 -12.72 6.35 -2.02
CA LEU A 105 -13.22 6.43 -3.38
C LEU A 105 -12.62 7.64 -4.08
N LYS A 106 -12.52 7.58 -5.41
CA LYS A 106 -12.13 8.75 -6.19
C LYS A 106 -13.20 9.81 -6.00
N SER A 107 -12.83 10.96 -5.43
CA SER A 107 -13.72 12.13 -5.42
C SER A 107 -14.05 12.52 -6.85
N SER A 108 -15.36 12.61 -7.15
CA SER A 108 -15.90 13.02 -8.45
C SER A 108 -15.39 14.39 -8.89
#